data_AF-A0AA37LIC4-F1
#
_entry.id   AF-A0AA37LIC4-F1
#
_cell.length_a   1.000
_cell.length_b   1.000
_cell.length_c   1.000
_cell.angle_alpha   90.00
_cell.angle_beta   90.00
_cell.angle_gamma   90.00
#
_symmetry.space_group_name_H-M   'P 1'
#
loop_
_entity.id
_entity.type
_entity.pdbx_description
1 polymer ?
#
loop_
_entity_poly.entity_id
_entity_poly.type
_entity_poly.pdbx_seq_one_letter_code
_entity_poly.pdbx_strand_id
1 'polypeptide(L)'
;MVFDDLSYNGSTFDWAADVDLLDYKVGALIDAISPNLTTFKTNGGKLLVTQGWADPYNAATWPIEHLNEVSRVTGGERQDWLSLFMIPGFGDAIQQIWLTYCSQGGGHCTGASSYPQVPAKQNSLEALIDWVEKGQIPEDLLGTEPADASKRTRKIFPWPRTAKYIGGNADESHSYVCEDLNN
;
A
#
# COMPACT_ATOMS: atom_id res chain seq x y z
N MET A 1 9.90 16.19 -20.58
CA MET A 1 10.96 15.35 -20.00
C MET A 1 11.32 14.19 -20.93
N VAL A 2 10.34 13.43 -21.45
CA VAL A 2 10.63 12.36 -22.42
C VAL A 2 10.82 12.91 -23.84
N PHE A 3 9.87 13.70 -24.36
CA PHE A 3 9.91 14.16 -25.75
C PHE A 3 10.50 15.57 -25.97
N ASP A 4 10.85 16.25 -24.87
CA ASP A 4 11.36 17.63 -24.88
C ASP A 4 10.50 18.64 -25.67
N ASP A 5 9.19 18.34 -25.76
CA ASP A 5 8.19 19.11 -26.48
C ASP A 5 7.01 19.44 -25.55
N LEU A 6 6.76 20.73 -25.35
CA LEU A 6 5.66 21.23 -24.52
C LEU A 6 4.30 21.19 -25.25
N SER A 7 4.29 20.99 -26.56
CA SER A 7 3.10 20.85 -27.39
C SER A 7 2.69 19.38 -27.63
N TYR A 8 3.43 18.43 -27.06
CA TYR A 8 3.19 17.00 -27.21
C TYR A 8 1.76 16.60 -26.80
N ASN A 9 1.09 15.80 -27.63
CA ASN A 9 -0.25 15.28 -27.38
C ASN A 9 -0.18 13.87 -26.77
N GLY A 10 -0.50 13.73 -25.49
CA GLY A 10 -0.48 12.43 -24.82
C GLY A 10 -1.38 11.35 -25.46
N SER A 11 -2.39 11.74 -26.24
CA SER A 11 -3.28 10.79 -26.94
C SER A 11 -2.59 10.07 -28.11
N THR A 12 -1.41 10.53 -28.54
CA THR A 12 -0.65 9.91 -29.64
C THR A 12 0.47 9.01 -29.16
N PHE A 13 0.51 8.69 -27.85
CA PHE A 13 1.54 7.83 -27.27
C PHE A 13 1.52 6.43 -27.89
N ASP A 14 2.67 6.00 -28.39
CA ASP A 14 2.88 4.67 -28.94
C ASP A 14 3.42 3.72 -27.86
N TRP A 15 2.53 2.89 -27.32
CA TRP A 15 2.87 1.92 -26.28
C TRP A 15 3.94 0.90 -26.67
N ALA A 16 4.22 0.70 -27.96
CA ALA A 16 5.24 -0.24 -28.42
C ALA A 16 6.65 0.37 -28.52
N ALA A 17 6.77 1.69 -28.59
CA ALA A 17 8.06 2.35 -28.82
C ALA A 17 8.38 3.45 -27.79
N ASP A 18 7.37 4.18 -27.33
CA ASP A 18 7.58 5.32 -26.43
C ASP A 18 7.89 4.89 -24.99
N VAL A 19 7.53 3.66 -24.60
CA VAL A 19 7.87 3.09 -23.27
C VAL A 19 9.38 2.93 -23.15
N ASP A 20 10.04 2.30 -24.12
CA ASP A 20 11.50 2.14 -24.12
C ASP A 20 12.23 3.49 -24.05
N LEU A 21 11.69 4.50 -24.76
CA LEU A 21 12.24 5.85 -24.73
C LEU A 21 12.05 6.54 -23.37
N LEU A 22 10.89 6.35 -22.74
CA LEU A 22 10.58 6.85 -21.41
C LEU A 22 11.54 6.24 -20.39
N ASP A 23 11.67 4.92 -20.36
CA ASP A 23 12.55 4.18 -19.45
C ASP A 23 14.00 4.65 -19.61
N TYR A 24 14.46 4.79 -20.86
CA TYR A 24 15.82 5.25 -21.16
C TYR A 24 16.07 6.69 -20.71
N LYS A 25 15.17 7.63 -21.01
CA LYS A 25 15.41 9.06 -20.75
C LYS A 25 15.18 9.45 -19.30
N VAL A 26 14.15 8.90 -18.67
CA VAL A 26 13.66 9.40 -17.37
C VAL A 26 13.51 8.32 -16.32
N GLY A 27 13.45 7.04 -16.68
CA GLY A 27 13.23 5.94 -15.73
C GLY A 27 14.21 5.98 -14.56
N ALA A 28 15.51 6.12 -14.84
CA ALA A 28 16.55 6.25 -13.79
C ALA A 28 16.40 7.47 -12.85
N LEU A 29 15.59 8.46 -13.23
CA LEU A 29 15.36 9.68 -12.45
C LEU A 29 14.08 9.62 -11.61
N ILE A 30 13.08 8.83 -12.03
CA ILE A 30 11.74 8.84 -11.44
C ILE A 30 11.28 7.49 -10.92
N ASP A 31 11.81 6.39 -11.45
CA ASP A 31 11.40 5.05 -11.06
C ASP A 31 12.06 4.64 -9.73
N ALA A 32 11.23 4.38 -8.73
CA ALA A 32 11.65 3.90 -7.42
C ALA A 32 11.49 2.37 -7.29
N ILE A 33 11.86 1.62 -8.34
CA ILE A 33 11.55 0.19 -8.46
C ILE A 33 12.71 -0.75 -8.08
N SER A 34 13.83 -0.23 -7.55
CA SER A 34 14.99 -1.07 -7.21
C SER A 34 14.62 -2.19 -6.23
N PRO A 35 14.88 -3.47 -6.54
CA PRO A 35 14.64 -4.58 -5.62
C PRO A 35 15.80 -4.77 -4.62
N ASN A 36 16.96 -4.17 -4.87
CA ASN A 36 18.12 -4.34 -3.99
C ASN A 36 18.09 -3.34 -2.82
N LEU A 37 17.46 -3.76 -1.72
CA LEU A 37 17.42 -3.01 -0.46
C LEU A 37 18.43 -3.55 0.58
N THR A 38 19.47 -4.26 0.14
CA THR A 38 20.42 -4.93 1.06
C THR A 38 21.07 -3.94 2.03
N THR A 39 21.54 -2.78 1.56
CA THR A 39 22.15 -1.77 2.44
C THR A 39 21.17 -1.24 3.49
N PHE A 40 19.91 -1.04 3.12
CA PHE A 40 18.86 -0.60 4.04
C PHE A 40 18.61 -1.67 5.11
N LYS A 41 18.47 -2.94 4.69
CA LYS A 41 18.36 -4.10 5.58
C LYS A 41 19.55 -4.20 6.54
N THR A 42 20.79 -4.16 6.04
CA THR A 42 22.02 -4.33 6.85
C THR A 42 22.23 -3.20 7.85
N ASN A 43 21.73 -2.00 7.55
CA ASN A 43 21.78 -0.86 8.47
C ASN A 43 20.65 -0.90 9.51
N GLY A 44 19.84 -1.96 9.56
CA GLY A 44 18.76 -2.14 10.52
C GLY A 44 17.48 -1.36 10.18
N GLY A 45 17.34 -0.87 8.95
CA GLY A 45 16.17 -0.11 8.51
C GLY A 45 14.88 -0.94 8.58
N LYS A 46 13.76 -0.27 8.89
CA LYS A 46 12.41 -0.85 8.91
C LYS A 46 11.55 -0.19 7.84
N LEU A 47 10.96 -0.99 6.97
CA LEU A 47 10.09 -0.54 5.89
C LEU A 47 8.68 -1.10 6.09
N LEU A 48 7.72 -0.21 6.32
CA LEU A 48 6.30 -0.51 6.35
C LEU A 48 5.66 0.10 5.11
N VAL A 49 5.16 -0.75 4.22
CA VAL A 49 4.46 -0.35 3.00
C VAL A 49 2.97 -0.57 3.19
N THR A 50 2.15 0.39 2.79
CA THR A 50 0.70 0.25 2.75
C THR A 50 0.21 0.48 1.32
N GLN A 51 -0.67 -0.37 0.82
CA GLN A 51 -1.30 -0.19 -0.50
C GLN A 51 -2.78 -0.51 -0.42
N GLY A 52 -3.62 0.26 -1.11
CA GLY A 52 -5.04 -0.03 -1.22
C GLY A 52 -5.36 -1.04 -2.32
N TRP A 53 -6.31 -1.94 -2.06
CA TRP A 53 -6.84 -2.86 -3.07
C TRP A 53 -7.71 -2.17 -4.12
N ALA A 54 -8.36 -1.06 -3.77
CA ALA A 54 -9.31 -0.36 -4.64
C ALA A 54 -8.70 0.89 -5.28
N ASP A 55 -7.37 1.06 -5.20
CA ASP A 55 -6.67 2.24 -5.68
C ASP A 55 -6.82 2.39 -7.21
N PRO A 56 -7.42 3.48 -7.72
CA PRO A 56 -7.69 3.64 -9.14
C PRO A 56 -6.46 4.09 -9.94
N TYR A 57 -5.39 4.56 -9.27
CA TYR A 57 -4.22 5.14 -9.92
C TYR A 57 -3.02 4.18 -9.90
N ASN A 58 -2.76 3.55 -8.76
CA ASN A 58 -1.66 2.61 -8.62
C ASN A 58 -2.19 1.18 -8.55
N ALA A 59 -1.68 0.30 -9.41
CA ALA A 59 -2.12 -1.09 -9.40
C ALA A 59 -1.68 -1.77 -8.10
N ALA A 60 -2.64 -2.37 -7.39
CA ALA A 60 -2.40 -3.07 -6.14
C ALA A 60 -1.39 -4.24 -6.25
N THR A 61 -1.18 -4.77 -7.46
CA THR A 61 -0.23 -5.85 -7.73
C THR A 61 1.22 -5.40 -7.66
N TRP A 62 1.52 -4.13 -7.97
CA TRP A 62 2.90 -3.63 -8.03
C TRP A 62 3.67 -3.79 -6.71
N PRO A 63 3.14 -3.37 -5.54
CA PRO A 63 3.83 -3.57 -4.27
C PRO A 63 4.01 -5.04 -3.89
N ILE A 64 3.11 -5.93 -4.35
CA ILE A 64 3.22 -7.37 -4.13
C ILE A 64 4.36 -7.96 -4.98
N GLU A 65 4.45 -7.56 -6.24
CA GLU A 65 5.53 -7.97 -7.16
C GLU A 65 6.89 -7.47 -6.66
N HIS A 66 7.00 -6.17 -6.32
CA HIS A 66 8.22 -5.58 -5.77
C HIS A 66 8.64 -6.25 -4.46
N LEU A 67 7.69 -6.54 -3.56
CA LEU A 67 7.94 -7.29 -2.33
C LEU A 67 8.58 -8.66 -2.62
N ASN A 68 8.05 -9.40 -3.58
CA ASN A 68 8.57 -10.71 -3.97
C ASN A 68 9.97 -10.61 -4.57
N GLU A 69 10.23 -9.60 -5.40
CA GLU A 69 11.56 -9.34 -5.97
C GLU A 69 12.58 -8.95 -4.91
N VAL A 70 12.23 -8.04 -4.00
CA VAL A 70 13.07 -7.66 -2.86
C VAL A 70 13.39 -8.89 -2.01
N SER A 71 12.39 -9.70 -1.68
CA SER A 71 12.59 -10.96 -0.95
C SER A 71 13.58 -11.87 -1.68
N ARG A 72 13.44 -12.04 -3.00
CA ARG A 72 14.36 -12.88 -3.79
C ARG A 72 15.80 -12.36 -3.76
N VAL A 73 16.00 -11.04 -3.83
CA VAL A 73 17.34 -10.41 -3.87
C VAL A 73 18.00 -10.37 -2.49
N THR A 74 17.22 -10.27 -1.41
CA THR A 74 17.72 -10.03 -0.04
C THR A 74 17.78 -11.27 0.86
N GLY A 75 17.55 -12.46 0.30
CA GLY A 75 17.69 -13.75 1.00
C GLY A 75 16.39 -14.33 1.58
N GLY A 76 15.23 -13.91 1.10
CA GLY A 76 13.92 -14.49 1.40
C GLY A 76 13.27 -13.98 2.69
N GLU A 77 14.01 -14.00 3.80
CA GLU A 77 13.53 -13.53 5.10
C GLU A 77 13.43 -12.00 5.16
N ARG A 78 12.22 -11.53 5.50
CA ARG A 78 11.88 -10.11 5.49
C ARG A 78 11.05 -9.60 6.66
N GLN A 79 10.39 -10.48 7.41
CA GLN A 79 9.36 -10.12 8.38
C GLN A 79 9.89 -9.23 9.51
N ASP A 80 11.20 -9.27 9.75
CA ASP A 80 11.93 -8.49 10.75
C ASP A 80 12.30 -7.06 10.29
N TRP A 81 12.21 -6.75 9.00
CA TRP A 81 12.59 -5.43 8.47
C TRP A 81 11.68 -4.86 7.36
N LEU A 82 10.82 -5.66 6.73
CA LEU A 82 9.95 -5.23 5.64
C LEU A 82 8.57 -5.93 5.67
N SER A 83 7.53 -5.11 5.82
CA SER A 83 6.13 -5.54 5.90
C SER A 83 5.25 -4.74 4.94
N LEU A 84 4.45 -5.45 4.14
CA LEU A 84 3.42 -4.88 3.27
C LEU A 84 2.04 -5.12 3.87
N PHE A 85 1.23 -4.08 4.01
CA PHE A 85 -0.16 -4.16 4.44
C PHE A 85 -1.07 -3.76 3.27
N MET A 86 -1.86 -4.71 2.78
CA MET A 86 -2.85 -4.47 1.74
C MET A 86 -4.19 -4.09 2.36
N ILE A 87 -4.62 -2.84 2.19
CA ILE A 87 -5.79 -2.27 2.85
C ILE A 87 -7.04 -2.52 1.99
N PRO A 88 -8.04 -3.26 2.48
CA PRO A 88 -9.32 -3.43 1.78
C PRO A 88 -10.05 -2.10 1.63
N GLY A 89 -10.70 -1.85 0.49
CA GLY A 89 -11.55 -0.67 0.30
C GLY A 89 -10.85 0.68 0.51
N PHE A 90 -9.52 0.72 0.40
CA PHE A 90 -8.72 1.94 0.28
C PHE A 90 -8.48 2.17 -1.21
N GLY A 91 -8.93 3.32 -1.74
CA GLY A 91 -8.96 3.56 -3.18
C GLY A 91 -10.29 4.10 -3.74
N ASP A 92 -10.24 5.21 -4.48
CA ASP A 92 -11.38 5.93 -5.10
C ASP A 92 -12.55 6.25 -4.14
N ALA A 93 -12.50 7.39 -3.45
CA ALA A 93 -13.33 8.55 -3.88
C ALA A 93 -13.50 9.71 -2.86
N ILE A 94 -14.27 10.67 -3.35
CA ILE A 94 -14.72 11.98 -2.89
C ILE A 94 -15.42 11.91 -1.51
N GLN A 95 -14.78 12.39 -0.44
CA GLN A 95 -15.36 13.37 0.49
C GLN A 95 -14.39 13.82 1.59
N GLN A 96 -14.72 15.01 2.12
CA GLN A 96 -13.86 15.99 2.76
C GLN A 96 -13.57 15.68 4.23
N ILE A 97 -12.31 15.91 4.64
CA ILE A 97 -11.81 16.37 5.97
C ILE A 97 -10.38 15.86 6.30
N TRP A 98 -9.73 15.07 5.43
CA TRP A 98 -8.28 14.76 5.52
C TRP A 98 -7.40 15.70 4.64
N LEU A 99 -7.68 17.00 4.71
CA LEU A 99 -7.41 17.98 3.65
C LEU A 99 -6.02 18.63 3.60
N THR A 100 -5.05 18.29 4.44
CA THR A 100 -3.82 19.14 4.49
C THR A 100 -2.59 18.56 3.80
N TYR A 101 -2.48 17.25 3.57
CA TYR A 101 -1.29 16.67 2.93
C TYR A 101 -1.54 15.71 1.75
N CYS A 102 -2.75 15.16 1.59
CA CYS A 102 -3.15 14.35 0.42
C CYS A 102 -4.29 15.02 -0.38
N SER A 103 -4.30 16.35 -0.45
CA SER A 103 -5.40 17.13 -1.05
C SER A 103 -5.42 17.16 -2.58
N GLN A 104 -4.60 16.35 -3.26
CA GLN A 104 -4.47 16.36 -4.72
C GLN A 104 -4.47 14.92 -5.28
N GLY A 105 -5.62 14.25 -5.25
CA GLY A 105 -5.81 12.95 -5.93
C GLY A 105 -6.93 12.09 -5.34
N GLY A 106 -8.02 11.94 -6.08
CA GLY A 106 -9.26 11.27 -5.64
C GLY A 106 -9.07 9.84 -5.14
N GLY A 107 -9.18 9.63 -3.82
CA GLY A 107 -9.26 8.30 -3.25
C GLY A 107 -7.98 7.48 -3.21
N HIS A 108 -6.84 8.02 -3.65
CA HIS A 108 -5.54 7.35 -3.58
C HIS A 108 -5.04 7.20 -2.13
N CYS A 109 -5.35 8.18 -1.26
CA CYS A 109 -4.89 8.22 0.13
C CYS A 109 -6.03 8.05 1.17
N THR A 110 -7.23 7.66 0.74
CA THR A 110 -8.41 7.62 1.61
C THR A 110 -9.22 6.34 1.40
N GLY A 111 -10.23 6.13 2.24
CA GLY A 111 -11.24 5.10 1.99
C GLY A 111 -11.94 5.31 0.65
N ALA A 112 -12.36 4.21 0.05
CA ALA A 112 -13.11 4.15 -1.19
C ALA A 112 -14.56 4.62 -0.97
N SER A 113 -15.09 5.58 -1.75
CA SER A 113 -16.54 5.84 -1.71
C SER A 113 -17.36 4.71 -2.30
N SER A 114 -16.77 3.87 -3.14
CA SER A 114 -17.42 2.64 -3.62
C SER A 114 -17.60 1.61 -2.49
N TYR A 115 -16.86 1.75 -1.39
CA TYR A 115 -16.93 0.88 -0.21
C TYR A 115 -16.97 1.71 1.09
N PRO A 116 -17.97 2.59 1.27
CA PRO A 116 -17.96 3.57 2.35
C PRO A 116 -18.02 2.94 3.74
N GLN A 117 -18.49 1.69 3.82
CA GLN A 117 -18.51 0.86 5.03
C GLN A 117 -17.17 0.23 5.40
N VAL A 118 -16.12 0.37 4.59
CA VAL A 118 -14.83 -0.29 4.85
C VAL A 118 -13.93 0.66 5.65
N PRO A 119 -13.46 0.23 6.85
CA PRO A 119 -12.65 1.09 7.69
C PRO A 119 -11.21 1.14 7.16
N ALA A 120 -10.86 2.26 6.55
CA ALA A 120 -9.64 2.42 5.76
C ALA A 120 -8.55 3.24 6.49
N LYS A 121 -8.90 3.92 7.60
CA LYS A 121 -7.94 4.63 8.45
C LYS A 121 -7.16 3.62 9.30
N GLN A 122 -5.84 3.73 9.30
CA GLN A 122 -4.94 2.89 10.08
C GLN A 122 -3.83 3.76 10.70
N ASN A 123 -3.15 3.27 11.75
CA ASN A 123 -2.05 3.97 12.42
C ASN A 123 -0.68 3.33 12.13
N SER A 124 -0.32 3.23 10.85
CA SER A 124 0.95 2.69 10.36
C SER A 124 2.16 3.48 10.85
N LEU A 125 2.02 4.79 11.06
CA LEU A 125 3.10 5.60 11.60
C LEU A 125 3.43 5.20 13.05
N GLU A 126 2.43 5.06 13.91
CA GLU A 126 2.63 4.58 15.28
C GLU A 126 3.23 3.17 15.29
N ALA A 127 2.72 2.27 14.44
CA ALA A 127 3.27 0.93 14.29
C ALA A 127 4.74 0.94 13.81
N LEU A 128 5.10 1.83 12.89
CA LEU A 128 6.48 1.99 12.42
C LEU A 128 7.40 2.56 13.52
N ILE A 129 6.91 3.53 14.30
CA ILE A 129 7.64 4.08 15.46
C ILE A 129 7.92 2.96 16.46
N ASP A 130 6.92 2.17 16.83
CA ASP A 130 7.08 1.05 17.76
C ASP A 130 8.02 -0.03 17.20
N TRP A 131 7.99 -0.27 15.90
CA TRP A 131 8.92 -1.19 15.25
C TRP A 131 10.37 -0.71 15.31
N VAL A 132 10.60 0.57 15.00
CA VAL A 132 11.94 1.17 15.00
C VAL A 132 12.50 1.34 16.41
N GLU A 133 11.69 1.86 17.34
CA GLU A 133 12.16 2.25 18.67
C GLU A 133 12.09 1.12 19.70
N LYS A 134 11.12 0.21 19.58
CA LYS A 134 10.86 -0.86 20.56
C LYS A 134 11.10 -2.25 20.01
N GLY A 135 11.41 -2.39 18.72
CA GLY A 135 11.57 -3.68 18.06
C GLY A 135 10.27 -4.47 17.92
N GLN A 136 9.11 -3.82 18.06
CA GLN A 136 7.80 -4.49 17.97
C GLN A 136 7.38 -4.62 16.52
N ILE A 137 7.50 -5.83 15.97
CA ILE A 137 7.09 -6.12 14.59
C ILE A 137 5.56 -5.97 14.51
N PRO A 138 5.02 -5.19 13.54
CA PRO A 138 3.58 -5.02 13.40
C PRO A 138 2.94 -6.32 12.90
N GLU A 139 2.16 -6.97 13.76
CA GLU A 139 1.41 -8.19 13.42
C GLU A 139 0.07 -7.91 12.76
N ASP A 140 -0.55 -6.78 13.09
CA ASP A 140 -1.75 -6.24 12.47
C ASP A 140 -1.82 -4.72 12.57
N LEU A 141 -2.64 -4.10 11.73
CA LEU A 141 -3.07 -2.71 11.85
C LEU A 141 -4.59 -2.68 12.02
N LEU A 142 -5.06 -1.81 12.92
CA LEU A 142 -6.49 -1.61 13.13
C LEU A 142 -7.05 -0.61 12.11
N GLY A 143 -7.88 -1.09 11.20
CA GLY A 143 -8.76 -0.29 10.36
C GLY A 143 -9.90 0.30 11.19
N THR A 144 -10.06 1.63 11.13
CA THR A 144 -11.12 2.40 11.81
C THR A 144 -11.74 3.45 10.88
N GLU A 145 -12.70 4.23 11.41
CA GLU A 145 -13.31 5.41 10.77
C GLU A 145 -13.71 5.20 9.29
N PRO A 146 -14.67 4.29 9.03
CA PRO A 146 -15.24 4.15 7.70
C PRO A 146 -15.94 5.45 7.26
N ALA A 147 -15.98 5.69 5.95
CA ALA A 147 -16.53 6.92 5.38
C ALA A 147 -18.04 7.08 5.61
N ASP A 148 -18.77 5.97 5.79
CA ASP A 148 -20.19 5.98 6.17
C ASP A 148 -20.47 6.36 7.63
N ALA A 149 -19.41 6.71 8.39
CA ALA A 149 -19.45 7.04 9.81
C ALA A 149 -19.98 5.90 10.72
N SER A 150 -20.05 4.67 10.21
CA SER A 150 -20.30 3.50 11.05
C SER A 150 -19.14 3.28 12.03
N LYS A 151 -19.37 2.48 13.07
CA LYS A 151 -18.33 2.13 14.07
C LYS A 151 -17.58 0.85 13.70
N ARG A 152 -17.62 0.48 12.42
CA ARG A 152 -17.00 -0.76 11.97
C ARG A 152 -15.48 -0.70 12.12
N THR A 153 -14.90 -1.81 12.56
CA THR A 153 -13.45 -1.97 12.70
C THR A 153 -12.98 -3.27 12.04
N ARG A 154 -11.75 -3.29 11.53
CA ARG A 154 -11.15 -4.49 10.89
C ARG A 154 -9.69 -4.61 11.25
N LYS A 155 -9.20 -5.83 11.45
CA LYS A 155 -7.76 -6.08 11.47
C LYS A 155 -7.23 -6.21 10.05
N ILE A 156 -6.11 -5.57 9.78
CA ILE A 156 -5.38 -5.64 8.50
C ILE A 156 -4.06 -6.34 8.82
N PHE A 157 -3.84 -7.49 8.19
CA PHE A 157 -2.65 -8.31 8.44
C PHE A 157 -1.59 -8.06 7.36
N PRO A 158 -0.31 -8.31 7.67
CA PRO A 158 0.75 -8.17 6.68
C PRO A 158 0.63 -9.27 5.62
N TRP A 159 0.73 -8.87 4.36
CA TRP A 159 0.65 -9.74 3.20
C TRP A 159 1.65 -10.92 3.29
N PRO A 160 1.26 -12.16 2.95
CA PRO A 160 0.03 -12.58 2.26
C PRO A 160 -1.13 -12.99 3.19
N ARG A 161 -1.17 -12.48 4.43
CA ARG A 161 -2.24 -12.81 5.37
C ARG A 161 -3.46 -11.91 5.20
N THR A 162 -4.64 -12.46 5.43
CA THR A 162 -5.93 -11.77 5.36
C THR A 162 -6.74 -11.97 6.63
N ALA A 163 -7.82 -11.20 6.78
CA ALA A 163 -8.75 -11.31 7.89
C ALA A 163 -9.86 -12.32 7.58
N LYS A 164 -9.90 -13.43 8.31
CA LYS A 164 -10.95 -14.44 8.24
C LYS A 164 -12.00 -14.22 9.33
N TYR A 165 -13.26 -14.14 8.94
CA TYR A 165 -14.36 -14.05 9.89
C TYR A 165 -14.59 -15.38 10.62
N ILE A 166 -14.70 -15.34 11.96
CA ILE A 166 -14.87 -16.53 12.80
C ILE A 166 -16.22 -16.57 13.55
N GLY A 167 -17.11 -15.61 13.31
CA GLY A 167 -18.39 -15.47 14.00
C GLY A 167 -18.43 -14.26 14.94
N GLY A 168 -19.61 -13.96 15.49
CA GLY A 168 -19.82 -12.80 16.36
C GLY A 168 -20.43 -11.59 15.63
N ASN A 169 -20.11 -10.38 16.09
CA ASN A 169 -20.54 -9.17 15.43
C ASN A 169 -19.61 -8.86 14.26
N ALA A 170 -20.12 -8.92 13.04
CA ALA A 170 -19.32 -8.63 11.84
C ALA A 170 -18.80 -7.18 11.82
N ASP A 171 -19.28 -6.24 12.62
CA ASP A 171 -18.73 -4.87 12.66
C ASP A 171 -17.51 -4.72 13.57
N GLU A 172 -17.14 -5.74 14.33
CA GLU A 172 -16.07 -5.70 15.33
C GLU A 172 -14.82 -6.45 14.87
N SER A 173 -13.64 -5.86 15.08
CA SER A 173 -12.37 -6.40 14.61
C SER A 173 -11.96 -7.72 15.26
N HIS A 174 -12.44 -8.01 16.48
CA HIS A 174 -12.15 -9.26 17.20
C HIS A 174 -12.91 -10.47 16.64
N SER A 175 -13.95 -10.24 15.82
CA SER A 175 -14.66 -11.30 15.08
C SER A 175 -13.84 -11.86 13.91
N TYR A 176 -12.60 -11.40 13.75
CA TYR A 176 -11.69 -11.78 12.67
C TYR A 176 -10.36 -12.28 13.21
N VAL A 177 -9.82 -13.32 12.57
CA VAL A 177 -8.48 -13.87 12.82
C VAL A 177 -7.61 -13.79 11.58
N CYS A 178 -6.31 -13.94 11.79
CA CYS A 178 -5.34 -13.99 10.72
C CYS A 178 -5.45 -15.32 9.96
N GLU A 179 -5.49 -15.27 8.63
CA GLU A 179 -5.47 -16.44 7.76
C GLU A 179 -4.44 -16.24 6.64
N ASP A 180 -3.65 -17.27 6.35
CA ASP A 180 -2.74 -17.27 5.20
C ASP A 180 -3.55 -17.52 3.91
N LEU A 181 -3.36 -16.69 2.89
CA LEU A 181 -4.01 -16.88 1.57
C LEU A 181 -3.51 -18.10 0.79
N ASN A 182 -2.48 -18.80 1.29
CA ASN A 182 -1.83 -19.92 0.62
C ASN A 182 -2.19 -21.30 1.22
N ASN A 183 -3.21 -21.37 2.09
CA ASN A 183 -3.70 -22.60 2.71
C ASN A 183 -5.03 -23.07 2.12
#